data_AF-A0A6V7INN7-F1
#
_entry.id   AF-A0A6V7INN7-F1
#
_cell.length_a   1.000
_cell.length_b   1.000
_cell.length_c   1.000
_cell.angle_alpha   90.00
_cell.angle_beta   90.00
_cell.angle_gamma   90.00
#
_symmetry.space_group_name_H-M   'P 1'
#
loop_
_entity.id
_entity.type
_entity.pdbx_description
1 polymer ?
#
loop_
_entity_poly.entity_id
_entity_poly.type
_entity_poly.pdbx_seq_one_letter_code
_entity_poly.pdbx_strand_id
1 'polypeptide(L)'
;VSEPIDFNEFVNSISLPEEDYSPGDECVFAGWGVTELNAYKTSDILKYGEGKIVARMFCVGWLFTLKDYEFCFHRVRSSVTTIDN
;
A
#
# COMPACT_ATOMS: atom_id res chain seq x y z
N VAL A 1 12.53 4.05 -20.97
CA VAL A 1 11.49 5.11 -21.10
C VAL A 1 12.09 6.19 -21.97
N SER A 2 11.46 6.52 -23.10
CA SER A 2 12.07 7.40 -24.12
C SER A 2 11.36 8.75 -24.31
N GLU A 3 10.15 8.95 -23.78
CA GLU A 3 9.41 10.21 -23.87
C GLU A 3 8.72 10.56 -22.53
N PRO A 4 8.59 11.85 -22.16
CA PRO A 4 7.85 12.28 -20.97
C PRO A 4 6.37 11.90 -21.05
N ILE A 5 5.76 11.65 -19.89
CA ILE A 5 4.33 11.39 -19.77
C ILE A 5 3.59 12.71 -19.53
N ASP A 6 2.51 12.96 -20.26
CA ASP A 6 1.64 14.12 -20.04
C ASP A 6 0.69 13.87 -18.86
N PHE A 7 0.62 14.83 -17.95
CA PHE A 7 -0.35 14.80 -16.85
C PHE A 7 -1.75 15.22 -17.30
N ASN A 8 -2.76 14.58 -16.73
CA ASN A 8 -4.17 14.83 -17.01
C ASN A 8 -5.03 14.41 -15.80
N GLU A 9 -6.36 14.31 -15.99
CA GLU A 9 -7.29 13.92 -14.92
C GLU A 9 -7.08 12.48 -14.40
N PHE A 10 -6.46 11.60 -15.18
CA PHE A 10 -6.20 10.19 -14.86
C PHE A 10 -4.73 9.89 -14.51
N VAL A 11 -3.81 10.79 -14.88
CA VAL A 11 -2.37 10.61 -14.67
C VAL A 11 -1.81 11.83 -13.96
N ASN A 12 -1.35 11.62 -12.73
CA ASN A 12 -0.80 12.69 -11.89
C ASN A 12 0.35 12.18 -11.02
N SER A 13 1.15 13.11 -10.51
CA SER A 13 2.25 12.82 -9.59
C SER A 13 1.75 12.57 -8.16
N ILE A 14 2.50 11.77 -7.41
CA ILE A 14 2.37 11.66 -5.95
C ILE A 14 3.42 12.55 -5.27
N SER A 15 3.03 13.23 -4.20
CA SER A 15 3.96 14.02 -3.38
C SER A 15 4.91 13.10 -2.62
N LEU A 16 6.18 13.48 -2.56
CA LEU A 16 7.15 12.78 -1.71
C LEU A 16 7.00 13.22 -0.25
N PRO A 17 7.18 12.31 0.71
CA PRO A 17 7.19 12.69 2.13
C PRO A 17 8.43 13.53 2.45
N GLU A 18 8.24 14.56 3.28
CA GLU A 18 9.34 15.38 3.82
C GLU A 18 9.88 14.83 5.14
N GLU A 19 9.07 14.04 5.84
CA GLU A 19 9.36 13.44 7.15
C GLU A 19 8.86 11.99 7.20
N ASP A 20 9.39 11.21 8.13
CA ASP A 20 8.95 9.83 8.36
C ASP A 20 7.54 9.78 8.98
N TYR A 21 6.77 8.75 8.62
CA TYR A 21 5.46 8.50 9.18
C TYR A 21 5.54 7.95 10.61
N SER A 22 4.56 8.31 11.44
CA SER A 22 4.44 7.88 12.83
C SER A 22 3.46 6.72 13.00
N PRO A 23 3.65 5.84 14.01
CA PRO A 23 2.66 4.84 14.36
C PRO A 23 1.29 5.46 14.65
N GLY A 24 0.26 4.95 13.99
CA GLY A 24 -1.12 5.45 14.04
C GLY A 24 -1.54 6.23 12.80
N ASP A 25 -0.59 6.71 11.98
CA ASP A 25 -0.87 7.40 10.73
C ASP A 25 -1.65 6.50 9.78
N GLU A 26 -2.66 7.08 9.12
CA GLU A 26 -3.50 6.37 8.16
C GLU A 26 -2.79 6.24 6.81
N CYS A 27 -2.96 5.10 6.17
CA CYS A 27 -2.39 4.85 4.85
C CYS A 27 -3.40 4.14 3.94
N VAL A 28 -3.22 4.32 2.63
CA VAL A 28 -3.95 3.57 1.61
C VAL A 28 -2.95 2.75 0.81
N PHE A 29 -3.28 1.49 0.54
CA PHE A 29 -2.55 0.66 -0.40
C PHE A 29 -3.48 0.25 -1.52
N ALA A 30 -2.98 0.21 -2.75
CA ALA A 30 -3.76 -0.16 -3.92
C ALA A 30 -2.96 -1.07 -4.85
N GLY A 31 -3.65 -1.94 -5.57
CA GLY A 31 -3.05 -2.81 -6.57
C GLY A 31 -4.01 -3.84 -7.15
N TRP A 32 -3.50 -4.61 -8.11
CA TRP A 32 -4.23 -5.67 -8.82
C TRP A 32 -3.88 -7.08 -8.32
N GLY A 33 -3.25 -7.20 -7.14
CA GLY A 33 -2.77 -8.47 -6.61
C GLY A 33 -3.88 -9.50 -6.30
N VAL A 34 -3.47 -10.65 -5.77
CA VAL A 34 -4.40 -11.68 -5.27
C VAL A 34 -5.13 -11.17 -4.03
N THR A 35 -6.45 -11.33 -3.99
CA THR A 35 -7.31 -10.83 -2.89
C THR A 35 -7.78 -11.93 -1.94
N GLU A 36 -7.50 -13.18 -2.27
CA GLU A 36 -7.92 -14.37 -1.52
C GLU A 36 -6.73 -15.27 -1.21
N LEU A 37 -6.75 -15.90 -0.03
CA LEU A 37 -5.71 -16.85 0.37
C LEU A 37 -5.73 -18.06 -0.57
N ASN A 38 -4.56 -18.47 -1.05
CA ASN A 38 -4.36 -19.59 -2.00
C ASN A 38 -4.95 -19.37 -3.41
N ALA A 39 -5.38 -18.16 -3.74
CA ALA A 39 -5.71 -17.82 -5.12
C ALA A 39 -4.44 -17.58 -5.95
N TYR A 40 -4.48 -17.98 -7.21
CA TYR A 40 -3.45 -17.67 -8.21
C TYR A 40 -3.90 -16.56 -9.18
N LYS A 41 -5.21 -16.25 -9.20
CA LYS A 41 -5.78 -15.23 -10.07
C LYS A 41 -5.67 -13.86 -9.40
N THR A 42 -5.04 -12.92 -10.10
CA THR A 42 -4.99 -11.49 -9.78
C THR A 42 -6.29 -10.77 -10.15
N SER A 43 -6.51 -9.59 -9.62
CA SER A 43 -7.72 -8.82 -9.92
C SER A 43 -7.61 -8.11 -11.28
N ASP A 44 -8.68 -8.15 -12.07
CA ASP A 44 -8.79 -7.39 -13.33
C ASP A 44 -9.12 -5.89 -13.08
N ILE A 45 -9.54 -5.55 -11.86
CA ILE A 45 -9.93 -4.19 -11.45
C ILE A 45 -9.05 -3.75 -10.28
N LEU A 46 -8.66 -2.47 -10.25
CA LEU A 46 -7.84 -1.93 -9.18
C LEU A 46 -8.59 -2.03 -7.84
N LYS A 47 -7.92 -2.62 -6.86
CA LYS A 47 -8.43 -2.73 -5.50
C LYS A 47 -7.63 -1.82 -4.57
N TYR A 48 -8.25 -1.33 -3.52
CA TYR A 48 -7.59 -0.55 -2.48
C TYR A 48 -8.03 -0.98 -1.08
N GLY A 49 -7.15 -0.78 -0.10
CA GLY A 49 -7.44 -0.99 1.30
C GLY A 49 -6.84 0.11 2.17
N GLU A 50 -7.45 0.30 3.33
CA GLU A 50 -6.99 1.23 4.35
C GLU A 50 -6.18 0.49 5.40
N GLY A 51 -5.11 1.14 5.86
CA GLY A 51 -4.22 0.66 6.88
C GLY A 51 -3.82 1.75 7.86
N LYS A 52 -3.09 1.34 8.89
CA LYS A 52 -2.40 2.22 9.81
C LYS A 52 -0.96 1.82 9.96
N ILE A 53 -0.06 2.79 9.95
CA ILE A 53 1.35 2.61 10.28
C ILE A 53 1.46 2.07 11.71
N VAL A 54 2.32 1.10 11.95
CA VAL A 54 2.58 0.52 13.28
C VAL A 54 4.03 0.60 13.65
N ALA A 55 4.28 0.56 14.97
CA ALA A 55 5.62 0.46 15.49
C ALA A 55 6.32 -0.81 14.97
N ARG A 56 7.61 -0.67 14.64
CA ARG A 56 8.47 -1.74 14.12
C ARG A 56 8.38 -3.05 14.89
N MET A 57 8.21 -2.99 16.21
CA MET A 57 8.11 -4.17 17.08
C MET A 57 6.98 -5.14 16.66
N PHE A 58 5.90 -4.65 16.04
CA PHE A 58 4.79 -5.49 15.61
C PHE A 58 5.14 -6.39 14.41
N CYS A 59 6.12 -6.01 13.58
CA CYS A 59 6.59 -6.84 12.46
C CYS A 59 7.74 -7.78 12.83
N VAL A 60 8.56 -7.40 13.82
CA VAL A 60 9.79 -8.13 14.18
C VAL A 60 9.48 -9.53 14.73
N GLY A 61 8.27 -9.76 15.26
CA GLY A 61 7.85 -11.10 15.70
C GLY A 61 7.82 -12.17 14.60
N TRP A 62 7.79 -11.77 13.31
CA TRP A 62 7.68 -12.66 12.15
C TRP A 62 8.89 -12.64 11.20
N LEU A 63 9.72 -11.60 11.25
CA LEU A 63 10.88 -11.41 10.35
C LEU A 63 12.16 -11.31 11.18
N PHE A 64 13.15 -12.15 10.88
CA PHE A 64 14.38 -12.30 11.66
C PHE A 64 15.21 -11.01 11.82
N THR A 65 14.95 -9.94 11.05
CA THR A 65 15.35 -8.55 11.32
C THR A 65 14.65 -7.63 10.29
N LEU A 66 13.79 -6.70 10.71
CA LEU A 66 13.29 -5.62 9.84
C LEU A 66 14.42 -4.61 9.58
N LYS A 67 14.55 -4.02 8.39
CA LYS A 67 15.55 -2.99 8.07
C LYS A 67 15.05 -1.58 8.38
N ASP A 68 15.95 -0.61 8.43
CA ASP A 68 15.62 0.79 8.76
C ASP A 68 14.89 1.51 7.61
N TYR A 69 14.99 1.00 6.38
CA TYR A 69 14.25 1.50 5.21
C TYR A 69 12.87 0.85 5.04
N GLU A 70 12.45 0.01 5.98
CA GLU A 70 11.18 -0.69 5.96
C GLU A 70 10.27 -0.12 7.05
N PHE A 71 9.00 0.08 6.69
CA PHE A 71 7.96 0.44 7.65
C PHE A 71 6.90 -0.64 7.70
N CYS A 72 6.09 -0.59 8.74
CA CYS A 72 5.05 -1.56 9.01
C CYS A 72 3.69 -0.90 8.98
N PHE A 73 2.71 -1.60 8.42
CA PHE A 73 1.32 -1.21 8.54
C PHE A 73 0.44 -2.43 8.78
N HIS A 74 -0.69 -2.23 9.45
CA HIS A 74 -1.74 -3.23 9.53
C HIS A 74 -2.97 -2.73 8.77
N ARG A 75 -3.76 -3.67 8.24
CA ARG A 75 -5.04 -3.37 7.59
C ARG A 75 -6.10 -3.03 8.65
N VAL A 76 -6.91 -1.99 8.41
CA VAL A 76 -7.98 -1.56 9.35
C VAL A 76 -9.29 -2.32 9.11
N ARG A 77 -9.61 -2.66 7.84
CA ARG A 77 -10.85 -3.35 7.46
C ARG A 77 -10.61 -4.74 6.88
N SER A 78 -11.55 -5.66 7.06
CA SER A 78 -11.38 -7.06 6.62
C SER A 78 -11.49 -7.26 5.10
N SER A 79 -12.18 -6.37 4.38
CA SER A 79 -12.36 -6.45 2.92
C SER A 79 -11.58 -5.35 2.20
N VAL A 80 -10.97 -5.71 1.08
CA VAL A 80 -10.38 -4.76 0.12
C VAL A 80 -11.49 -4.31 -0.83
N THR A 81 -11.62 -3.00 -1.05
CA THR A 81 -12.69 -2.40 -1.85
C THR A 81 -12.24 -2.20 -3.29
N THR A 82 -13.18 -2.17 -4.23
CA THR A 82 -12.89 -1.86 -5.63
C THR A 82 -12.85 -0.35 -5.83
N ILE A 83 -11.93 0.14 -6.66
CA ILE A 83 -12.06 1.46 -7.26
C ILE A 83 -12.91 1.27 -8.51
N ASP A 84 -14.19 1.64 -8.41
CA ASP A 84 -15.09 1.69 -9.57
C ASP A 84 -15.01 3.11 -10.15
N ASN A 85 -14.74 3.22 -11.46
CA ASN A 85 -14.74 4.47 -12.21
C ASN A 85 -16.16 5.01 -12.42
#